data_AF-A0A5M6CUX3-F1
#
_entry.id   AF-A0A5M6CUX3-F1
#
_cell.length_a   1.000
_cell.length_b   1.000
_cell.length_c   1.000
_cell.angle_alpha   90.00
_cell.angle_beta   90.00
_cell.angle_gamma   90.00
#
_symmetry.space_group_name_H-M   'P 1'
#
loop_
_entity.id
_entity.type
_entity.pdbx_description
1 polymer ?
#
loop_
_entity_poly.entity_id
_entity_poly.type
_entity_poly.pdbx_seq_one_letter_code
_entity_poly.pdbx_strand_id
1 'polypeptide(L)'
;MENRKFLFYLLYSALIEIREEAYNIGNKKIFRLSDYLHNLPLVLENRGESEHQIEEIVQELEELAKHDGLINWINQIKESLGAH
;
A
#
# COMPACT_ATOMS: atom_id res chain seq x y z
N MET A 1 12.66 18.60 -1.92
CA MET A 1 11.43 18.48 -1.11
C MET A 1 10.18 18.42 -2.00
N GLU A 2 10.04 19.31 -2.99
CA GLU A 2 8.93 19.24 -3.99
C GLU A 2 8.93 17.94 -4.79
N ASN A 3 10.07 17.46 -5.29
CA ASN A 3 10.11 16.23 -6.08
C ASN A 3 9.69 14.98 -5.28
N ARG A 4 10.09 14.86 -4.00
CA ARG A 4 9.68 13.74 -3.12
C ARG A 4 8.16 13.76 -2.93
N LYS A 5 7.59 14.91 -2.59
CA LYS A 5 6.13 15.11 -2.46
C LYS A 5 5.40 14.79 -3.76
N PHE A 6 5.90 15.27 -4.89
CA PHE A 6 5.36 14.99 -6.20
C PHE A 6 5.35 13.48 -6.50
N LEU A 7 6.44 12.75 -6.20
CA LEU A 7 6.50 11.31 -6.41
C LEU A 7 5.49 10.55 -5.56
N PHE A 8 5.35 10.89 -4.28
CA PHE A 8 4.35 10.25 -3.43
C PHE A 8 2.91 10.55 -3.87
N TYR A 9 2.64 11.80 -4.27
CA TYR A 9 1.34 12.18 -4.79
C TYR A 9 1.03 11.50 -6.13
N LEU A 10 2.03 11.38 -7.02
CA LEU A 10 1.91 10.67 -8.29
C LEU A 10 1.56 9.18 -8.06
N LEU A 11 2.22 8.53 -7.10
CA LEU A 11 1.93 7.14 -6.74
C LEU A 11 0.52 6.99 -6.13
N TYR A 12 0.15 7.90 -5.23
CA TYR A 12 -1.20 7.96 -4.67
C TYR A 12 -2.26 8.07 -5.77
N SER A 13 -2.11 9.04 -6.67
CA SER A 13 -3.04 9.25 -7.78
C SER A 13 -3.12 8.05 -8.72
N ALA A 14 -1.98 7.45 -9.09
CA ALA A 14 -1.95 6.27 -9.94
C ALA A 14 -2.69 5.08 -9.31
N LEU A 15 -2.55 4.86 -8.00
CA LEU A 15 -3.26 3.78 -7.30
C LEU A 15 -4.78 4.03 -7.25
N ILE A 16 -5.21 5.30 -7.12
CA ILE A 16 -6.63 5.66 -7.23
C ILE A 16 -7.17 5.38 -8.64
N GLU A 17 -6.45 5.76 -9.68
CA GLU A 17 -6.87 5.50 -11.07
C GLU A 17 -6.94 3.99 -11.35
N ILE A 18 -5.95 3.21 -10.88
CA ILE A 18 -5.95 1.74 -11.00
C ILE A 18 -7.16 1.14 -10.29
N ARG A 19 -7.53 1.66 -9.12
CA ARG A 19 -8.69 1.21 -8.36
C ARG A 19 -10.00 1.46 -9.11
N GLU A 20 -10.15 2.65 -9.68
CA GLU A 20 -11.33 3.02 -10.48
C GLU A 20 -11.45 2.14 -11.73
N GLU A 21 -10.37 1.96 -12.47
CA GLU A 21 -10.35 1.10 -13.65
C GLU A 21 -10.66 -0.36 -13.29
N ALA A 22 -10.05 -0.87 -12.21
CA ALA A 22 -10.31 -2.22 -11.73
C ALA A 22 -11.76 -2.44 -11.30
N TYR A 23 -12.40 -1.43 -10.73
CA TYR A 23 -13.84 -1.44 -10.44
C TYR A 23 -14.65 -1.53 -11.74
N ASN A 24 -14.34 -0.67 -12.72
CA ASN A 24 -15.06 -0.59 -14.00
C ASN A 24 -15.01 -1.91 -14.79
N ILE A 25 -13.84 -2.57 -14.83
CA ILE A 25 -13.67 -3.84 -15.54
C ILE A 25 -14.03 -5.08 -14.69
N GLY A 26 -14.47 -4.89 -13.45
CA GLY A 26 -14.84 -5.97 -12.53
C GLY A 26 -13.67 -6.81 -12.01
N ASN A 27 -12.43 -6.31 -12.08
CA ASN A 27 -11.25 -7.00 -11.57
C ASN A 27 -11.12 -6.81 -10.05
N LYS A 28 -11.80 -7.69 -9.31
CA LYS A 28 -11.81 -7.67 -7.84
C LYS A 28 -10.43 -7.76 -7.19
N LYS A 29 -9.48 -8.48 -7.81
CA LYS A 29 -8.13 -8.64 -7.25
C LYS A 29 -7.38 -7.31 -7.31
N ILE A 30 -7.32 -6.69 -8.48
CA ILE A 30 -6.63 -5.40 -8.64
C ILE A 30 -7.32 -4.34 -7.78
N PHE A 31 -8.65 -4.28 -7.80
CA PHE A 31 -9.42 -3.34 -7.00
C PHE A 31 -9.01 -3.38 -5.53
N ARG A 32 -9.00 -4.57 -4.92
CA ARG A 32 -8.64 -4.74 -3.50
C ARG A 32 -7.19 -4.35 -3.21
N LEU A 33 -6.26 -4.68 -4.11
CA LEU A 33 -4.85 -4.32 -3.91
C LEU A 33 -4.65 -2.81 -3.98
N SER A 34 -5.25 -2.13 -4.96
CA SER A 34 -5.18 -0.68 -5.08
C SER A 34 -5.95 0.04 -3.95
N ASP A 35 -7.10 -0.48 -3.54
CA ASP A 35 -7.89 0.04 -2.41
C ASP A 35 -7.12 -0.11 -1.09
N TYR A 36 -6.35 -1.17 -0.94
CA TYR A 36 -5.51 -1.36 0.23
C TYR A 36 -4.28 -0.43 0.24
N LEU A 37 -3.62 -0.24 -0.91
CA LEU A 37 -2.35 0.49 -0.99
C LEU A 37 -2.46 1.99 -1.25
N HIS A 38 -3.60 2.50 -1.74
CA HIS A 38 -3.66 3.86 -2.28
C HIS A 38 -3.16 4.94 -1.33
N ASN A 39 -3.38 4.81 -0.01
CA ASN A 39 -2.94 5.80 0.98
C ASN A 39 -1.48 5.65 1.42
N LEU A 40 -0.87 4.49 1.18
CA LEU A 40 0.48 4.18 1.66
C LEU A 40 1.54 5.22 1.21
N PRO A 41 1.55 5.70 -0.05
CA PRO A 41 2.47 6.75 -0.46
C PRO A 41 2.38 8.01 0.41
N LEU A 42 1.18 8.46 0.76
CA LEU A 42 1.00 9.65 1.59
C LEU A 42 1.38 9.38 3.05
N VAL A 43 1.14 8.17 3.56
CA VAL A 43 1.58 7.75 4.89
C VAL A 43 3.11 7.79 4.99
N LEU A 44 3.81 7.25 3.99
CA LEU A 44 5.29 7.26 3.91
C LEU A 44 5.86 8.67 3.68
N GLU A 45 5.10 9.56 3.04
CA GLU A 45 5.52 10.94 2.84
C GLU A 45 5.51 11.74 4.15
N ASN A 46 4.44 11.58 4.94
CA ASN A 46 4.17 12.34 6.15
C ASN A 46 4.83 11.77 7.41
N ARG A 47 5.00 10.45 7.49
CA ARG A 47 5.72 9.79 8.59
C ARG A 47 7.22 9.82 8.28
N GLY A 48 8.04 10.00 9.31
CA GLY A 48 9.49 10.03 9.16
C GLY A 48 10.06 8.67 8.72
N GLU A 49 11.31 8.67 8.29
CA GLU A 49 11.99 7.48 7.76
C GLU A 49 12.67 6.64 8.87
N SER A 50 12.31 6.85 10.14
CA SER A 50 12.89 6.06 11.22
C SER A 50 12.40 4.61 11.15
N GLU A 51 13.26 3.67 11.49
CA GLU A 51 12.96 2.24 11.46
C GLU A 51 11.70 1.91 12.27
N HIS A 52 11.54 2.54 13.45
CA HIS A 52 10.35 2.40 14.27
C HIS A 52 9.05 2.85 13.57
N GLN A 53 9.08 3.98 12.85
CA GLN A 53 7.91 4.46 12.12
C GLN A 53 7.56 3.55 10.94
N ILE A 54 8.56 2.97 10.29
CA ILE A 54 8.35 1.99 9.22
C ILE A 54 7.74 0.71 9.78
N GLU A 55 8.20 0.22 10.93
CA GLU A 55 7.61 -0.94 11.62
C GLU A 55 6.14 -0.71 11.98
N GLU A 56 5.79 0.47 12.52
CA GLU A 56 4.40 0.84 12.82
C GLU A 56 3.52 0.81 11.56
N ILE A 57 4.00 1.36 10.44
CA ILE A 57 3.27 1.33 9.16
C ILE A 57 3.06 -0.12 8.70
N VAL A 58 4.07 -0.97 8.83
CA VAL A 58 3.96 -2.39 8.47
C VAL A 58 2.94 -3.09 9.35
N GLN A 59 2.92 -2.85 10.66
CA GLN A 59 1.94 -3.43 11.58
C GLN A 59 0.51 -2.99 11.24
N GLU A 60 0.29 -1.69 11.03
CA GLU A 60 -1.03 -1.16 10.62
C GLU A 60 -1.51 -1.80 9.31
N LEU A 61 -0.59 -1.93 8.34
CA LEU A 61 -0.86 -2.61 7.08
C LEU A 61 -1.28 -4.07 7.31
N GLU A 62 -0.56 -4.84 8.13
CA GLU A 62 -0.91 -6.23 8.41
C GLU A 62 -2.28 -6.37 9.10
N GLU A 63 -2.62 -5.47 10.00
CA GLU A 63 -3.94 -5.45 10.66
C GLU A 63 -5.06 -5.21 9.66
N LEU A 64 -4.91 -4.20 8.79
CA LEU A 64 -5.85 -3.92 7.71
C LEU A 64 -5.97 -5.12 6.75
N ALA A 65 -4.86 -5.76 6.41
CA ALA A 65 -4.86 -6.91 5.52
C ALA A 65 -5.52 -8.14 6.13
N LYS A 66 -5.46 -8.33 7.45
CA LYS A 66 -6.22 -9.36 8.16
C LYS A 66 -7.72 -9.10 8.06
N HIS A 67 -8.15 -7.84 8.21
CA HIS A 67 -9.54 -7.43 8.08
C HIS A 67 -10.09 -7.65 6.66
N ASP A 68 -9.29 -7.31 5.63
CA ASP A 68 -9.74 -7.33 4.23
C ASP A 68 -9.45 -8.66 3.50
N GLY A 69 -8.91 -9.65 4.21
CA GLY A 69 -8.57 -10.97 3.67
C GLY A 69 -7.38 -10.97 2.71
N LEU A 70 -6.49 -9.99 2.85
CA LEU A 70 -5.27 -9.81 2.06
C LEU A 70 -4.00 -10.30 2.76
N ILE A 71 -4.08 -10.80 4.00
CA ILE A 71 -2.91 -11.20 4.79
C ILE A 71 -2.02 -12.25 4.09
N ASN A 72 -2.62 -13.18 3.34
CA ASN A 72 -1.84 -14.17 2.58
C ASN A 72 -1.00 -13.54 1.48
N TRP A 73 -1.48 -12.46 0.86
CA TRP A 73 -0.72 -11.73 -0.15
C TRP A 73 0.49 -11.02 0.47
N ILE A 74 0.35 -10.45 1.67
CA ILE A 74 1.49 -9.87 2.41
C ILE A 74 2.52 -10.94 2.76
N ASN A 75 2.07 -12.07 3.30
CA ASN A 75 2.97 -13.16 3.70
C ASN A 75 3.79 -13.67 2.50
N GLN A 76 3.15 -13.81 1.32
CA GLN A 76 3.86 -14.17 0.09
C GLN A 76 4.92 -13.15 -0.32
N ILE A 77 4.67 -11.85 -0.13
CA ILE A 77 5.66 -10.81 -0.41
C ILE A 77 6.83 -10.90 0.59
N LYS A 78 6.56 -11.11 1.88
CA LYS A 78 7.60 -11.28 2.91
C LYS A 78 8.48 -12.50 2.63
N GLU A 79 7.86 -13.64 2.32
CA GLU A 79 8.56 -14.87 1.92
C GLU A 79 9.47 -14.62 0.70
N SER A 80 8.97 -13.88 -0.29
CA SER A 80 9.74 -13.53 -1.50
C SER A 80 10.94 -12.62 -1.20
N LEU A 81 10.87 -11.80 -0.15
CA LEU A 81 11.95 -10.93 0.31
C LEU A 81 12.95 -11.65 1.24
N GLY A 82 12.67 -12.89 1.66
CA GLY A 82 13.47 -13.60 2.66
C GLY A 82 13.29 -13.03 4.08
N ALA A 83 12.22 -12.28 4.33
CA ALA A 83 11.90 -11.74 5.64
C ALA A 83 11.16 -12.82 6.46
N HIS A 84 11.87 -13.40 7.43
CA HIS A 84 11.32 -14.31 8.45
C HIS A 84 10.80 -13.54 9.65
#